data_AF-A0A1T4LTG8-F1
#
_entry.id   AF-A0A1T4LTG8-F1
#
_cell.length_a   1.000
_cell.length_b   1.000
_cell.length_c   1.000
_cell.angle_alpha   90.00
_cell.angle_beta   90.00
_cell.angle_gamma   90.00
#
_symmetry.space_group_name_H-M   'P 1'
#
loop_
_entity.id
_entity.type
_entity.pdbx_description
1 polymer ?
#
loop_
_entity_poly.entity_id
_entity_poly.type
_entity_poly.pdbx_seq_one_letter_code
_entity_poly.pdbx_strand_id
1 'polypeptide(L)'
;MLATLVATAPSVDTRALGLALAARDCAVASGQASPDANLTLIDYSRPSTEPRMWVFDLASQRLLYAEHVAHGRNTGENMAQRFSNVEGSYQSSLGLFSTAESYVGSNGYSMRMDGLEPGINDAARARAIVIHGAPYVDPEQALRQGRLGRSLGCPALRQQVAREVIDTIKDGHLVFAYYPDEEWLASSQFLDCPAGRLARAAAEADAPSRG
;
A
#
# COMPACT_ATOMS: atom_id res chain seq x y z
N MET A 1 5.94 -5.78 -17.91
CA MET A 1 6.31 -5.25 -16.57
C MET A 1 5.77 -6.14 -15.46
N LEU A 2 4.45 -6.40 -15.42
CA LEU A 2 3.84 -7.24 -14.36
C LEU A 2 4.53 -8.60 -14.20
N ALA A 3 4.65 -9.40 -15.27
CA ALA A 3 5.29 -10.71 -15.22
C ALA A 3 6.72 -10.67 -14.64
N THR A 4 7.51 -9.67 -15.02
CA THR A 4 8.87 -9.45 -14.47
C THR A 4 8.84 -9.19 -12.97
N LEU A 5 7.97 -8.28 -12.51
CA LEU A 5 7.88 -7.95 -11.09
C LEU A 5 7.38 -9.14 -10.25
N VAL A 6 6.40 -9.89 -10.75
CA VAL A 6 5.92 -11.15 -10.12
C VAL A 6 7.06 -12.16 -10.00
N ALA A 7 7.92 -12.29 -11.02
CA ALA A 7 9.09 -13.18 -10.94
C ALA A 7 10.08 -12.76 -9.84
N THR A 8 10.21 -11.47 -9.55
CA THR A 8 11.05 -10.96 -8.45
C THR A 8 10.39 -11.05 -7.07
N ALA A 9 9.06 -11.16 -7.01
CA ALA A 9 8.29 -11.23 -5.78
C ALA A 9 7.23 -12.35 -5.85
N PRO A 10 7.62 -13.64 -5.88
CA PRO A 10 6.67 -14.73 -6.16
C PRO A 10 5.53 -14.88 -5.16
N SER A 11 5.66 -14.29 -3.96
CA SER A 11 4.62 -14.31 -2.93
C SER A 11 3.58 -13.19 -3.09
N VAL A 12 3.77 -12.24 -4.00
CA VAL A 12 2.82 -11.13 -4.21
C VAL A 12 1.58 -11.64 -4.94
N ASP A 13 0.41 -11.13 -4.59
CA ASP A 13 -0.79 -11.43 -5.37
C ASP A 13 -0.73 -10.70 -6.72
N THR A 14 -0.77 -11.46 -7.82
CA THR A 14 -0.65 -10.92 -9.18
C THR A 14 -1.76 -9.94 -9.51
N ARG A 15 -2.98 -10.15 -8.99
CA ARG A 15 -4.11 -9.24 -9.23
C ARG A 15 -3.91 -7.93 -8.48
N ALA A 16 -3.51 -7.98 -7.21
CA ALA A 16 -3.21 -6.79 -6.41
C ALA A 16 -2.09 -5.96 -7.05
N LEU A 17 -1.00 -6.61 -7.49
CA LEU A 17 0.09 -5.92 -8.18
C LEU A 17 -0.34 -5.35 -9.54
N GLY A 18 -1.14 -6.09 -10.32
CA GLY A 18 -1.69 -5.59 -11.58
C GLY A 18 -2.56 -4.34 -11.39
N LEU A 19 -3.40 -4.31 -10.36
CA LEU A 19 -4.21 -3.13 -10.01
C LEU A 19 -3.34 -1.96 -9.54
N ALA A 20 -2.29 -2.22 -8.75
CA ALA A 20 -1.36 -1.19 -8.32
C ALA A 20 -0.61 -0.55 -9.50
N LEU A 21 -0.16 -1.35 -10.47
CA LEU A 21 0.46 -0.86 -11.71
C LEU A 21 -0.53 -0.05 -12.55
N ALA A 22 -1.77 -0.53 -12.70
CA ALA A 22 -2.82 0.21 -13.41
C ALA A 22 -3.10 1.58 -12.77
N ALA A 23 -3.21 1.63 -11.44
CA ALA A 23 -3.41 2.86 -10.70
C ALA A 23 -2.22 3.84 -10.85
N ARG A 24 -0.99 3.31 -10.82
CA ARG A 24 0.23 4.09 -11.09
C ARG A 24 0.24 4.65 -12.51
N ASP A 25 -0.07 3.84 -13.52
CA ASP A 25 -0.06 4.27 -14.92
C ASP A 25 -1.08 5.39 -15.15
N CYS A 26 -2.22 5.28 -14.47
CA CYS A 26 -3.22 6.32 -14.43
C CYS A 26 -2.68 7.63 -13.84
N ALA A 27 -2.06 7.56 -12.65
CA ALA A 27 -1.49 8.73 -11.98
C ALA A 27 -0.37 9.40 -12.78
N VAL A 28 0.44 8.62 -13.51
CA VAL A 28 1.46 9.16 -14.41
C VAL A 28 0.81 9.85 -15.61
N ALA A 29 -0.19 9.21 -16.24
CA ALA A 29 -0.89 9.79 -17.38
C ALA A 29 -1.64 11.09 -17.04
N SER A 30 -2.13 11.22 -15.80
CA SER A 30 -2.78 12.44 -15.29
C SER A 30 -1.80 13.50 -14.76
N GLY A 31 -0.48 13.23 -14.79
CA GLY A 31 0.54 14.16 -14.28
C GLY A 31 0.61 14.26 -12.76
N GLN A 32 0.00 13.32 -12.04
CA GLN A 32 0.00 13.25 -10.57
C GLN A 32 1.19 12.47 -10.00
N ALA A 33 1.93 11.72 -10.84
CA ALA A 33 3.09 10.95 -10.43
C ALA A 33 4.21 10.99 -11.48
N SER A 34 5.46 10.88 -11.02
CA SER A 34 6.61 10.68 -11.90
C SER A 34 6.60 9.26 -12.47
N PRO A 35 7.00 9.05 -13.74
CA PRO A 35 7.18 7.70 -14.26
C PRO A 35 8.27 6.90 -13.52
N ASP A 36 9.24 7.58 -12.90
CA ASP A 36 10.33 6.94 -12.16
C ASP A 36 9.98 6.66 -10.69
N ALA A 37 8.75 6.97 -10.26
CA ALA A 37 8.32 6.72 -8.91
C ALA A 37 8.31 5.22 -8.59
N ASN A 38 9.06 4.82 -7.54
CA ASN A 38 8.85 3.58 -6.83
C ASN A 38 7.37 3.37 -6.47
N LEU A 39 6.94 2.11 -6.50
CA LEU A 39 5.58 1.71 -6.17
C LEU A 39 5.61 0.81 -4.94
N THR A 40 4.94 1.24 -3.89
CA THR A 40 4.65 0.43 -2.71
C THR A 40 3.26 -0.17 -2.84
N LEU A 41 3.15 -1.49 -2.76
CA LEU A 41 1.88 -2.20 -2.62
C LEU A 41 1.71 -2.63 -1.16
N ILE A 42 0.57 -2.29 -0.55
CA ILE A 42 0.12 -2.90 0.71
C ILE A 42 -1.11 -3.75 0.41
N ASP A 43 -1.04 -5.05 0.63
CA ASP A 43 -2.16 -5.99 0.42
C ASP A 43 -2.84 -6.33 1.76
N TYR A 44 -3.88 -5.59 2.09
CA TYR A 44 -4.66 -5.83 3.30
C TYR A 44 -5.59 -7.06 3.20
N SER A 45 -5.69 -7.73 2.06
CA SER A 45 -6.39 -9.01 1.95
C SER A 45 -5.63 -10.16 2.65
N ARG A 46 -4.36 -9.92 3.00
CA ARG A 46 -3.50 -10.86 3.72
C ARG A 46 -3.49 -10.65 5.23
N PRO A 47 -3.28 -11.72 6.02
CA PRO A 47 -3.16 -11.62 7.46
C PRO A 47 -1.95 -10.76 7.85
N SER A 48 -2.10 -10.02 8.95
CA SER A 48 -1.02 -9.17 9.50
C SER A 48 0.22 -9.98 9.91
N THR A 49 0.06 -11.27 10.21
CA THR A 49 1.16 -12.18 10.57
C THR A 49 2.10 -12.51 9.42
N GLU A 50 1.76 -12.14 8.18
CA GLU A 50 2.58 -12.39 6.99
C GLU A 50 3.11 -11.08 6.37
N PRO A 51 4.22 -11.14 5.63
CA PRO A 51 4.62 -10.04 4.76
C PRO A 51 3.48 -9.70 3.79
N ARG A 52 3.10 -8.42 3.78
CA ARG A 52 1.99 -7.91 2.96
C ARG A 52 2.21 -6.48 2.46
N MET A 53 3.43 -5.98 2.57
CA MET A 53 3.89 -4.77 1.92
C MET A 53 5.06 -5.13 0.99
N TRP A 54 5.04 -4.63 -0.24
CA TRP A 54 6.17 -4.74 -1.16
C TRP A 54 6.52 -3.36 -1.71
N VAL A 55 7.80 -3.07 -1.86
CA VAL A 55 8.28 -1.87 -2.52
C VAL A 55 9.03 -2.28 -3.78
N PHE A 56 8.60 -1.73 -4.91
CA PHE A 56 9.18 -2.02 -6.22
C PHE A 56 9.86 -0.78 -6.78
N ASP A 57 11.08 -0.96 -7.25
CA ASP A 57 11.75 -0.02 -8.14
C ASP A 57 11.31 -0.34 -9.57
N LEU A 58 10.48 0.53 -10.13
CA LEU A 58 9.87 0.33 -11.44
C LEU A 58 10.84 0.63 -12.59
N ALA A 59 11.85 1.47 -12.36
CA ALA A 59 12.86 1.80 -13.37
C ALA A 59 13.76 0.60 -13.64
N SER A 60 14.17 -0.13 -12.60
CA SER A 60 14.97 -1.35 -12.73
C SER A 60 14.14 -2.65 -12.64
N GLN A 61 12.83 -2.55 -12.49
CA GLN A 61 11.88 -3.67 -12.43
C GLN A 61 12.24 -4.73 -11.37
N ARG A 62 12.58 -4.29 -10.16
CA ARG A 62 12.99 -5.18 -9.07
C ARG A 62 12.22 -4.93 -7.78
N LEU A 63 12.07 -6.00 -7.00
CA LEU A 63 11.67 -5.91 -5.61
C LEU A 63 12.80 -5.32 -4.75
N LEU A 64 12.47 -4.32 -3.95
CA LEU A 64 13.38 -3.71 -2.96
C LEU A 64 13.12 -4.23 -1.55
N TYR A 65 11.85 -4.29 -1.14
CA TYR A 65 11.44 -4.69 0.21
C TYR A 65 10.20 -5.59 0.16
N ALA A 66 10.14 -6.59 1.03
CA ALA A 66 8.94 -7.37 1.34
C ALA A 66 8.78 -7.45 2.86
N GLU A 67 7.74 -6.81 3.39
CA GLU A 67 7.66 -6.48 4.82
C GLU A 67 6.29 -6.76 5.45
N HIS A 68 6.34 -7.02 6.75
CA HIS A 68 5.17 -6.97 7.62
C HIS A 68 4.73 -5.51 7.81
N VAL A 69 3.42 -5.27 7.71
CA VAL A 69 2.83 -3.96 7.96
C VAL A 69 1.56 -4.09 8.80
N ALA A 70 1.48 -3.32 9.88
CA ALA A 70 0.28 -3.22 10.72
C ALA A 70 -0.71 -2.20 10.16
N HIS A 71 -2.00 -2.41 10.44
CA HIS A 71 -3.10 -1.51 10.09
C HIS A 71 -3.69 -0.83 11.33
N GLY A 72 -4.66 0.06 11.11
CA GLY A 72 -5.43 0.71 12.17
C GLY A 72 -6.26 -0.26 13.02
N ARG A 73 -6.38 -0.01 14.33
CA ARG A 73 -7.03 -0.92 15.28
C ARG A 73 -8.48 -1.26 14.95
N ASN A 74 -9.21 -0.34 14.32
CA ASN A 74 -10.61 -0.56 13.96
C ASN A 74 -10.78 -1.19 12.57
N THR A 75 -9.68 -1.42 11.85
CA THR A 75 -9.71 -2.08 10.53
C THR A 75 -9.92 -3.58 10.62
N GLY A 76 -9.49 -4.20 11.72
CA GLY A 76 -9.67 -5.63 11.95
C GLY A 76 -8.69 -6.16 13.00
N GLU A 77 -8.72 -7.48 13.20
CA GLU A 77 -7.79 -8.20 14.07
C GLU A 77 -6.56 -8.67 13.28
N ASN A 78 -6.39 -9.98 13.02
CA ASN A 78 -5.32 -10.44 12.13
C ASN A 78 -5.60 -10.03 10.66
N MET A 79 -6.85 -10.21 10.25
CA MET A 79 -7.35 -9.82 8.94
C MET A 79 -7.89 -8.40 9.01
N ALA A 80 -7.51 -7.56 8.04
CA ALA A 80 -8.20 -6.30 7.78
C ALA A 80 -9.55 -6.60 7.12
N GLN A 81 -10.58 -5.83 7.46
CA GLN A 81 -11.95 -6.06 6.99
C GLN A 81 -12.70 -4.76 6.71
N ARG A 82 -12.34 -3.67 7.39
CA ARG A 82 -13.06 -2.40 7.31
C ARG A 82 -12.11 -1.23 7.14
N PHE A 83 -12.42 -0.35 6.22
CA PHE A 83 -11.60 0.83 5.91
C PHE A 83 -12.43 2.09 6.05
N SER A 84 -11.78 3.22 6.25
CA SER A 84 -12.49 4.50 6.37
C SER A 84 -11.59 5.66 6.04
N ASN A 85 -12.21 6.68 5.45
CA ASN A 85 -11.63 8.00 5.22
C ASN A 85 -12.01 9.02 6.32
N VAL A 86 -12.70 8.59 7.38
CA VAL A 86 -13.27 9.49 8.40
C VAL A 86 -12.26 9.76 9.51
N GLU A 87 -12.15 11.02 9.93
CA GLU A 87 -11.35 11.46 11.08
C GLU A 87 -11.75 10.71 12.37
N GLY A 88 -10.77 10.31 13.18
CA GLY A 88 -11.02 9.57 14.41
C GLY A 88 -11.58 8.14 14.26
N SER A 89 -11.77 7.63 13.03
CA SER A 89 -12.23 6.25 12.80
C SER A 89 -11.24 5.19 13.30
N TYR A 90 -9.96 5.52 13.34
CA TYR A 90 -8.83 4.60 13.61
C TYR A 90 -8.74 3.41 12.66
N GLN A 91 -9.32 3.56 11.47
CA GLN A 91 -9.23 2.59 10.39
C GLN A 91 -8.20 3.06 9.36
N SER A 92 -7.50 2.14 8.74
CA SER A 92 -6.71 2.43 7.54
C SER A 92 -7.62 2.79 6.36
N SER A 93 -7.07 3.53 5.40
CA SER A 93 -7.71 3.83 4.11
C SER A 93 -7.15 2.93 3.01
N LEU A 94 -7.97 2.67 1.99
CA LEU A 94 -7.56 2.05 0.74
C LEU A 94 -7.12 3.11 -0.28
N GLY A 95 -6.76 2.68 -1.48
CA GLY A 95 -6.51 3.57 -2.60
C GLY A 95 -5.06 3.94 -2.81
N LEU A 96 -4.84 4.82 -3.79
CA LEU A 96 -3.55 5.37 -4.16
C LEU A 96 -3.24 6.62 -3.33
N PHE A 97 -2.02 6.66 -2.81
CA PHE A 97 -1.44 7.78 -2.08
C PHE A 97 -0.15 8.22 -2.78
N SER A 98 0.14 9.51 -2.70
CA SER A 98 1.49 10.04 -2.92
C SER A 98 2.22 10.13 -1.58
N THR A 99 3.48 9.74 -1.56
CA THR A 99 4.33 9.94 -0.38
C THR A 99 4.86 11.36 -0.36
N ALA A 100 4.97 11.91 0.85
CA ALA A 100 5.38 13.29 1.05
C ALA A 100 6.62 13.35 1.97
N GLU A 101 6.80 14.47 2.65
CA GLU A 101 7.98 14.71 3.44
C GLU A 101 8.06 13.81 4.69
N SER A 102 9.28 13.51 5.12
CA SER A 102 9.53 12.87 6.39
C SER A 102 9.69 13.88 7.53
N TYR A 103 9.42 13.43 8.76
CA TYR A 103 9.60 14.21 9.97
C TYR A 103 9.85 13.30 11.17
N VAL A 104 10.28 13.87 12.29
CA VAL A 104 10.39 13.16 13.58
C VAL A 104 9.27 13.63 14.49
N GLY A 105 8.40 12.72 14.89
CA GLY A 105 7.26 12.97 15.78
C GLY A 105 7.15 11.97 16.92
N SER A 106 5.97 11.82 17.50
CA SER A 106 5.70 10.87 18.60
C SER A 106 5.95 9.42 18.22
N ASN A 107 5.75 9.07 16.94
CA ASN A 107 6.04 7.74 16.39
C ASN A 107 7.50 7.59 15.93
N GLY A 108 8.37 8.56 16.25
CA GLY A 108 9.74 8.63 15.73
C GLY A 108 9.77 9.12 14.27
N TYR A 109 10.77 8.65 13.53
CA TYR A 109 10.92 8.98 12.11
C TYR A 109 9.74 8.41 11.31
N SER A 110 8.99 9.32 10.69
CA SER A 110 7.72 9.04 10.01
C SER A 110 7.66 9.79 8.68
N MET A 111 6.84 9.32 7.76
CA MET A 111 6.63 9.91 6.45
C MET A 111 5.16 10.19 6.22
N ARG A 112 4.83 11.43 5.83
CA ARG A 112 3.45 11.77 5.50
C ARG A 112 3.02 11.15 4.17
N MET A 113 1.72 10.94 4.05
CA MET A 113 1.08 10.50 2.81
C MET A 113 -0.10 11.43 2.49
N ASP A 114 -0.25 11.73 1.22
CA ASP A 114 -1.36 12.49 0.68
C ASP A 114 -2.23 11.55 -0.15
N GLY A 115 -3.51 11.42 0.22
CA GLY A 115 -4.44 10.58 -0.51
C GLY A 115 -4.81 11.21 -1.84
N LEU A 116 -4.76 10.43 -2.91
CA LEU A 116 -5.04 10.90 -4.27
C LEU A 116 -6.48 10.63 -4.71
N GLU A 117 -7.27 9.89 -3.93
CA GLU A 117 -8.64 9.48 -4.26
C GLU A 117 -9.66 10.24 -3.39
N PRO A 118 -10.39 11.23 -3.96
CA PRO A 118 -11.46 11.94 -3.26
C PRO A 118 -12.50 11.00 -2.67
N GLY A 119 -12.85 11.22 -1.41
CA GLY A 119 -13.82 10.39 -0.67
C GLY A 119 -13.28 9.03 -0.18
N ILE A 120 -12.17 8.54 -0.72
CA ILE A 120 -11.57 7.24 -0.34
C ILE A 120 -10.40 7.44 0.63
N ASN A 121 -9.50 8.37 0.32
CA ASN A 121 -8.30 8.59 1.14
C ASN A 121 -7.80 10.05 1.18
N ASP A 122 -8.47 10.98 0.51
CA ASP A 122 -8.14 12.41 0.49
C ASP A 122 -8.04 13.07 1.87
N ALA A 123 -8.64 12.50 2.92
CA ALA A 123 -8.48 12.99 4.29
C ALA A 123 -7.18 12.52 4.98
N ALA A 124 -6.33 11.72 4.32
CA ALA A 124 -5.13 11.12 4.93
C ALA A 124 -4.24 12.13 5.68
N ARG A 125 -4.01 13.31 5.07
CA ARG A 125 -3.17 14.36 5.66
C ARG A 125 -3.80 14.95 6.92
N ALA A 126 -5.10 15.26 6.88
CA ALA A 126 -5.86 15.78 8.02
C ALA A 126 -5.91 14.77 9.17
N ARG A 127 -6.04 13.48 8.82
CA ARG A 127 -6.05 12.32 9.71
C ARG A 127 -4.70 11.91 10.26
N ALA A 128 -3.65 12.65 9.92
CA ALA A 128 -2.26 12.36 10.27
C ALA A 128 -1.84 10.91 9.91
N ILE A 129 -2.34 10.37 8.79
CA ILE A 129 -1.96 9.06 8.29
C ILE A 129 -0.55 9.13 7.71
N VAL A 130 0.36 8.37 8.32
CA VAL A 130 1.79 8.37 8.00
C VAL A 130 2.31 6.93 7.95
N ILE A 131 3.43 6.70 7.25
CA ILE A 131 4.22 5.47 7.43
C ILE A 131 5.24 5.71 8.54
N HIS A 132 5.35 4.77 9.48
CA HIS A 132 6.30 4.87 10.58
C HIS A 132 6.75 3.49 11.08
N GLY A 133 7.84 3.46 11.85
CA GLY A 133 8.24 2.26 12.58
C GLY A 133 7.49 2.12 13.90
N ALA A 134 7.21 0.89 14.33
CA ALA A 134 6.63 0.64 15.64
C ALA A 134 7.11 -0.68 16.26
N PRO A 135 7.39 -0.71 17.59
CA PRO A 135 7.87 -1.92 18.26
C PRO A 135 6.81 -3.03 18.32
N TYR A 136 5.53 -2.68 18.18
CA TYR A 136 4.44 -3.65 18.14
C TYR A 136 4.32 -4.37 16.78
N VAL A 137 5.14 -4.00 15.81
CA VAL A 137 5.28 -4.72 14.53
C VAL A 137 6.43 -5.70 14.72
N ASP A 138 6.12 -6.82 15.37
CA ASP A 138 7.06 -7.88 15.70
C ASP A 138 6.48 -9.21 15.19
N PRO A 139 7.06 -9.81 14.13
CA PRO A 139 6.59 -11.06 13.56
C PRO A 139 6.62 -12.24 14.53
N GLU A 140 7.60 -12.31 15.43
CA GLU A 140 7.70 -13.41 16.40
C GLU A 140 6.58 -13.32 17.44
N GLN A 141 6.30 -12.11 17.91
CA GLN A 141 5.15 -11.87 18.79
C GLN A 141 3.83 -12.13 18.06
N ALA A 142 3.75 -11.78 16.78
CA ALA A 142 2.56 -11.99 15.96
C ALA A 142 2.18 -13.47 15.86
N LEU A 143 3.17 -14.36 15.74
CA LEU A 143 2.96 -15.81 15.74
C LEU A 143 2.39 -16.32 17.07
N ARG A 144 2.76 -15.71 18.20
CA ARG A 144 2.26 -16.11 19.53
C ARG A 144 0.86 -15.60 19.82
N GLN A 145 0.55 -14.36 19.43
CA GLN A 145 -0.73 -13.72 19.74
C GLN A 145 -1.76 -13.79 18.60
N GLY A 146 -1.37 -14.34 17.44
CA GLY A 146 -2.22 -14.52 16.27
C GLY A 146 -2.46 -13.27 15.41
N ARG A 147 -1.78 -12.15 15.69
CA ARG A 147 -1.83 -10.90 14.89
C ARG A 147 -0.69 -9.96 15.23
N LEU A 148 -0.40 -8.96 14.40
CA LEU A 148 0.46 -7.83 14.79
C LEU A 148 -0.24 -6.90 15.80
N GLY A 149 0.55 -6.01 16.41
CA GLY A 149 0.00 -4.79 16.99
C GLY A 149 -0.69 -3.92 15.93
N ARG A 150 -1.43 -2.90 16.38
CA ARG A 150 -2.26 -2.07 15.51
C ARG A 150 -2.08 -0.59 15.84
N SER A 151 -2.11 0.24 14.81
CA SER A 151 -1.98 1.70 14.90
C SER A 151 -3.35 2.37 15.08
N LEU A 152 -3.39 3.70 14.92
CA LEU A 152 -4.62 4.49 14.82
C LEU A 152 -5.02 4.81 13.37
N GLY A 153 -4.57 4.01 12.40
CA GLY A 153 -4.90 4.14 10.97
C GLY A 153 -3.68 4.07 10.05
N CYS A 154 -2.53 4.49 10.57
CA CYS A 154 -1.23 4.47 9.90
C CYS A 154 -0.76 3.06 9.51
N PRO A 155 -0.22 2.86 8.31
CA PRO A 155 0.62 1.69 8.04
C PRO A 155 1.89 1.77 8.89
N ALA A 156 2.11 0.77 9.74
CA ALA A 156 3.29 0.73 10.61
C ALA A 156 4.19 -0.46 10.28
N LEU A 157 5.50 -0.22 10.23
CA LEU A 157 6.54 -1.20 9.88
C LEU A 157 7.36 -1.60 11.10
N ARG A 158 8.19 -2.62 10.95
CA ARG A 158 9.20 -2.98 11.95
C ARG A 158 10.17 -1.81 12.12
N GLN A 159 10.54 -1.47 13.35
CA GLN A 159 11.42 -0.32 13.61
C GLN A 159 12.77 -0.41 12.90
N GLN A 160 13.29 -1.62 12.73
CA GLN A 160 14.61 -1.89 12.15
C GLN A 160 14.68 -1.55 10.65
N VAL A 161 13.56 -1.58 9.93
CA VAL A 161 13.52 -1.33 8.48
C VAL A 161 12.82 -0.01 8.13
N ALA A 162 12.03 0.55 9.03
CA ALA A 162 11.16 1.69 8.74
C ALA A 162 11.92 2.89 8.18
N ARG A 163 13.10 3.22 8.73
CA ARG A 163 13.90 4.34 8.24
C ARG A 163 14.36 4.13 6.80
N GLU A 164 14.90 2.95 6.51
CA GLU A 164 15.41 2.63 5.17
C GLU A 164 14.27 2.67 4.14
N VAL A 165 13.15 2.00 4.44
CA VAL A 165 11.96 2.01 3.57
C VAL A 165 11.46 3.43 3.35
N ILE A 166 11.31 4.23 4.40
CA ILE A 166 10.87 5.64 4.30
C ILE A 166 11.84 6.44 3.42
N ASP A 167 13.14 6.31 3.63
CA ASP A 167 14.13 7.06 2.84
C ASP A 167 14.14 6.64 1.36
N THR A 168 13.74 5.40 1.04
CA THR A 168 13.57 4.92 -0.33
C THR A 168 12.28 5.40 -1.01
N ILE A 169 11.24 5.71 -0.23
CA ILE A 169 9.91 6.02 -0.79
C ILE A 169 9.39 7.40 -0.42
N LYS A 170 10.14 8.28 0.23
CA LYS A 170 9.69 9.67 0.51
C LYS A 170 9.74 10.57 -0.72
N ASP A 171 9.05 11.70 -0.64
CA ASP A 171 9.17 12.79 -1.62
C ASP A 171 8.65 12.45 -3.04
N GLY A 172 7.43 11.90 -3.14
CA GLY A 172 6.69 11.80 -4.41
C GLY A 172 6.64 10.42 -5.06
N HIS A 173 6.82 9.36 -4.26
CA HIS A 173 6.56 7.98 -4.67
C HIS A 173 5.10 7.58 -4.41
N LEU A 174 4.73 6.36 -4.81
CA LEU A 174 3.36 5.89 -4.70
C LEU A 174 3.21 4.79 -3.66
N VAL A 175 2.10 4.84 -2.92
CA VAL A 175 1.62 3.74 -2.08
C VAL A 175 0.22 3.38 -2.54
N PHE A 176 0.01 2.11 -2.91
CA PHE A 176 -1.30 1.55 -3.24
C PHE A 176 -1.73 0.60 -2.13
N ALA A 177 -2.76 0.99 -1.37
CA ALA A 177 -3.34 0.18 -0.32
C ALA A 177 -4.54 -0.60 -0.85
N TYR A 178 -4.37 -1.90 -1.02
CA TYR A 178 -5.32 -2.81 -1.66
C TYR A 178 -6.11 -3.64 -0.64
N TYR A 179 -7.39 -3.81 -0.93
CA TYR A 179 -8.26 -4.87 -0.39
C TYR A 179 -9.33 -5.17 -1.45
N PRO A 180 -9.83 -6.42 -1.59
CA PRO A 180 -10.86 -6.79 -2.58
C PRO A 180 -12.26 -6.27 -2.20
N ASP A 181 -12.38 -4.97 -1.99
CA ASP A 181 -13.65 -4.27 -1.77
C ASP A 181 -14.30 -3.97 -3.12
N GLU A 182 -15.45 -4.59 -3.42
CA GLU A 182 -16.09 -4.49 -4.73
C GLU A 182 -16.57 -3.07 -5.04
N GLU A 183 -17.02 -2.32 -4.02
CA GLU A 183 -17.52 -0.95 -4.18
C GLU A 183 -16.38 0.00 -4.55
N TRP A 184 -15.26 -0.07 -3.83
CA TRP A 184 -14.05 0.70 -4.14
C TRP A 184 -13.46 0.30 -5.49
N LEU A 185 -13.35 -1.01 -5.78
CA LEU A 185 -12.81 -1.48 -7.07
C LEU A 185 -13.64 -1.00 -8.27
N ALA A 186 -14.95 -0.85 -8.10
CA ALA A 186 -15.85 -0.35 -9.14
C ALA A 186 -15.86 1.17 -9.28
N SER A 187 -15.51 1.91 -8.22
CA SER A 187 -15.61 3.39 -8.16
C SER A 187 -14.27 4.11 -8.20
N SER A 188 -13.14 3.41 -8.06
CA SER A 188 -11.82 4.03 -8.03
C SER A 188 -11.46 4.71 -9.36
N GLN A 189 -11.21 6.01 -9.30
CA GLN A 189 -10.83 6.81 -10.47
C GLN A 189 -9.50 6.36 -11.10
N PHE A 190 -8.59 5.77 -10.32
CA PHE A 190 -7.31 5.29 -10.83
C PHE A 190 -7.41 3.90 -11.47
N LEU A 191 -8.48 3.15 -11.19
CA LEU A 191 -8.75 1.85 -11.79
C LEU A 191 -9.68 1.91 -13.01
N ASP A 192 -10.50 2.96 -13.14
CA ASP A 192 -11.39 3.16 -14.28
C ASP A 192 -10.86 4.13 -15.37
N CYS A 193 -9.67 4.69 -15.22
CA CYS A 193 -9.15 5.59 -16.24
C CYS A 193 -8.65 4.83 -17.49
N PRO A 194 -8.58 5.47 -18.68
CA PRO A 194 -8.20 4.78 -19.93
C PRO A 194 -6.87 4.02 -19.86
N ALA A 195 -5.84 4.62 -19.27
CA ALA A 195 -4.53 3.97 -19.08
C ALA A 195 -4.63 2.78 -18.10
N GLY A 196 -5.35 2.96 -16.99
CA GLY A 196 -5.59 1.92 -16.00
C GLY A 196 -6.38 0.73 -16.55
N ARG A 197 -7.40 0.98 -17.39
CA ARG A 197 -8.18 -0.07 -18.05
C ARG A 197 -7.35 -0.92 -19.01
N LEU A 198 -6.45 -0.29 -19.78
CA LEU A 198 -5.53 -1.00 -20.67
C LEU A 198 -4.53 -1.86 -19.87
N ALA A 199 -3.96 -1.30 -18.79
CA ALA A 199 -3.05 -2.02 -17.91
C ALA A 199 -3.76 -3.20 -17.20
N ARG A 200 -5.02 -3.01 -16.76
CA ARG A 200 -5.83 -4.06 -16.14
C ARG A 200 -6.15 -5.19 -17.12
N ALA A 201 -6.54 -4.86 -18.34
CA ALA A 201 -6.80 -5.86 -19.39
C ALA A 201 -5.53 -6.66 -19.73
N ALA A 202 -4.37 -6.01 -19.77
CA ALA A 202 -3.09 -6.69 -19.96
C ALA A 202 -2.73 -7.60 -18.78
N ALA A 203 -2.97 -7.15 -17.54
CA ALA A 203 -2.74 -7.94 -16.32
C ALA A 203 -3.68 -9.16 -16.21
N GLU A 204 -4.93 -9.02 -16.64
CA GLU A 204 -5.92 -10.11 -16.67
C GLU A 204 -5.62 -11.14 -17.78
N ALA A 205 -5.05 -10.70 -18.91
CA ALA A 205 -4.64 -11.58 -20.01
C ALA A 205 -3.37 -12.39 -19.70
N ASP A 206 -2.47 -11.86 -18.86
CA ASP A 206 -1.24 -12.53 -18.41
C ASP A 206 -1.45 -13.42 -17.16
N ALA A 207 -2.64 -13.40 -16.55
CA ALA A 207 -2.95 -14.27 -15.42
C ALA A 207 -3.13 -15.73 -15.90
N PRO A 208 -2.46 -16.73 -15.28
CA PRO A 208 -2.64 -18.12 -15.68
C PRO A 208 -4.12 -18.50 -15.53
N SER A 209 -4.69 -19.07 -16.59
CA SER A 209 -6.05 -19.60 -16.61
C SER A 209 -6.23 -20.52 -15.40
N ARG A 210 -7.17 -20.20 -14.52
CA ARG A 210 -7.58 -21.10 -13.43
C ARG A 210 -8.16 -22.37 -14.08
N GLY A 211 -7.33 -23.39 -14.21
CA GLY A 211 -7.70 -24.76 -14.56
C GLY A 211 -7.96 -25.59 -13.33
#